data_AF-A0A5A8C1U4-F1
#
_entry.id   AF-A0A5A8C1U4-F1
#
_cell.length_a   1.000
_cell.length_b   1.000
_cell.length_c   1.000
_cell.angle_alpha   90.00
_cell.angle_beta   90.00
_cell.angle_gamma   90.00
#
_symmetry.space_group_name_H-M   'P 1'
#
loop_
_entity.id
_entity.type
_entity.pdbx_description
1 polymer ?
#
loop_
_entity_poly.entity_id
_entity_poly.type
_entity_poly.pdbx_seq_one_letter_code
_entity_poly.pdbx_strand_id
1 'polypeptide(L)'
;MRIAGSIRGSGKAGHLTLESQSVVVTALGKVSLEGNGYESDKRHESCHAGGSYEGGFHGGGPAGKACGDYEWPVLVGAGGIQYASYSNGGTGGGSLLILCNHTHDSEVVIDGTVSVAGAAGSQAASYGGGGGAGGSMLVVASRLSGSGTLSADGGGSGAGTTSGYTSYSGSGGRIALHITQTRRAAFAGTVRARAGQPSPVSPMRIGPPGTVFWCDLAGSRADADPETNRHGCATRRLEVDNGDLVTPSGYHGQILATAPGRTRFEIDQLHLGQGIPFSLSPLGSFHATGHLLSHVQPNDVDGGGLTTQTRSTVMRPLEVSVASIRVHEHGRVVVPPTVVVRGASLTVDGEVVGLHSLLLDRGSVTTLSRTAACG
;
A
#
# COMPACT_ATOMS: atom_id res chain seq x y z
N MET A 1 22.25 -13.56 -12.86
CA MET A 1 21.16 -14.54 -13.02
C MET A 1 20.20 -14.05 -14.11
N ARG A 2 19.93 -14.86 -15.14
CA ARG A 2 18.95 -14.53 -16.20
C ARG A 2 17.81 -15.56 -16.19
N ILE A 3 16.58 -15.08 -16.10
CA ILE A 3 15.36 -15.87 -15.94
C ILE A 3 14.51 -15.69 -17.21
N ALA A 4 14.53 -16.71 -18.07
CA ALA A 4 13.72 -16.78 -19.29
C ALA A 4 12.55 -17.76 -19.22
N GLY A 5 12.51 -18.59 -18.16
CA GLY A 5 11.42 -19.51 -17.85
C GLY A 5 10.69 -19.12 -16.56
N SER A 6 10.20 -20.12 -15.81
CA SER A 6 9.46 -19.89 -14.57
C SER A 6 10.23 -20.35 -13.33
N ILE A 7 10.40 -19.46 -12.36
CA ILE A 7 10.69 -19.82 -10.96
C ILE A 7 9.37 -19.77 -10.21
N ARG A 8 9.02 -20.85 -9.50
CA ARG A 8 7.82 -20.94 -8.68
C ARG A 8 8.17 -21.34 -7.27
N GLY A 9 7.58 -20.66 -6.29
CA GLY A 9 7.59 -21.12 -4.92
C GLY A 9 6.81 -22.42 -4.77
N SER A 10 7.19 -23.23 -3.79
CA SER A 10 6.44 -24.40 -3.36
C SER A 10 6.17 -24.33 -1.86
N GLY A 11 5.09 -24.97 -1.42
CA GLY A 11 4.72 -25.00 0.01
C GLY A 11 4.00 -23.73 0.48
N LYS A 12 3.72 -23.72 1.79
CA LYS A 12 2.95 -22.69 2.51
C LYS A 12 3.91 -21.77 3.24
N ALA A 13 3.56 -20.49 3.38
CA ALA A 13 4.44 -19.46 3.93
C ALA A 13 5.84 -19.45 3.29
N GLY A 14 5.89 -19.53 1.96
CA GLY A 14 7.11 -19.56 1.16
C GLY A 14 7.82 -18.21 1.13
N HIS A 15 9.12 -18.28 1.36
CA HIS A 15 10.08 -17.19 1.18
C HIS A 15 11.05 -17.55 0.06
N LEU A 16 11.39 -16.59 -0.79
CA LEU A 16 12.42 -16.74 -1.81
C LEU A 16 13.36 -15.53 -1.79
N THR A 17 14.66 -15.79 -1.80
CA THR A 17 15.69 -14.76 -1.97
C THR A 17 16.42 -15.00 -3.27
N LEU A 18 16.47 -13.98 -4.13
CA LEU A 18 17.29 -13.93 -5.33
C LEU A 18 18.44 -12.96 -5.07
N GLU A 19 19.61 -13.50 -4.75
CA GLU A 19 20.81 -12.72 -4.49
C GLU A 19 21.82 -12.94 -5.63
N SER A 20 22.19 -11.86 -6.31
CA SER A 20 23.14 -11.91 -7.44
C SER A 20 23.66 -10.50 -7.76
N GLN A 21 24.76 -10.42 -8.49
CA GLN A 21 25.22 -9.13 -9.04
C GLN A 21 24.21 -8.55 -10.05
N SER A 22 23.56 -9.40 -10.85
CA SER A 22 22.55 -9.00 -11.83
C SER A 22 21.38 -10.00 -11.80
N VAL A 23 20.14 -9.53 -11.75
CA VAL A 23 18.93 -10.35 -11.92
C VAL A 23 18.14 -9.81 -13.09
N VAL A 24 18.00 -10.62 -14.14
CA VAL A 24 17.25 -10.25 -15.35
C VAL A 24 16.07 -11.19 -15.52
N VAL A 25 14.86 -10.69 -15.31
CA VAL A 25 13.61 -11.39 -15.66
C VAL A 25 13.23 -10.92 -17.06
N THR A 26 13.53 -11.74 -18.06
CA THR A 26 13.24 -11.40 -19.47
C THR A 26 11.74 -11.31 -19.73
N ALA A 27 11.31 -10.80 -20.89
CA ALA A 27 9.90 -10.67 -21.25
C ALA A 27 9.07 -11.97 -21.12
N LEU A 28 9.69 -13.15 -21.31
CA LEU A 28 9.05 -14.46 -21.13
C LEU A 28 9.26 -15.07 -19.72
N GLY A 29 10.11 -14.44 -18.92
CA GLY A 29 10.44 -14.86 -17.57
C GLY A 29 9.30 -14.62 -16.58
N LYS A 30 9.06 -15.58 -15.69
CA LYS A 30 8.13 -15.45 -14.57
C LYS A 30 8.79 -15.87 -13.26
N VAL A 31 8.76 -15.01 -12.24
CA VAL A 31 9.04 -15.35 -10.85
C VAL A 31 7.74 -15.26 -10.07
N SER A 32 7.34 -16.34 -9.39
CA SER A 32 6.02 -16.43 -8.80
C SER A 32 6.02 -17.11 -7.45
N LEU A 33 5.49 -16.41 -6.45
CA LEU A 33 5.09 -16.95 -5.16
C LEU A 33 3.58 -16.72 -4.96
N GLU A 34 2.81 -16.86 -6.03
CA GLU A 34 1.37 -16.65 -6.00
C GLU A 34 0.70 -17.73 -5.15
N GLY A 35 -0.08 -17.33 -4.14
CA GLY A 35 -0.73 -18.28 -3.24
C GLY A 35 0.22 -19.03 -2.29
N ASN A 36 1.51 -18.67 -2.22
CA ASN A 36 2.50 -19.33 -1.37
C ASN A 36 2.55 -18.79 0.07
N GLY A 37 1.61 -17.96 0.49
CA GLY A 37 1.52 -17.40 1.83
C GLY A 37 0.79 -18.30 2.81
N TYR A 38 0.09 -17.70 3.77
CA TYR A 38 -0.71 -18.45 4.73
C TYR A 38 -1.92 -19.10 4.07
N GLU A 39 -2.35 -20.23 4.63
CA GLU A 39 -3.57 -20.92 4.20
C GLU A 39 -4.85 -20.22 4.64
N SER A 40 -6.00 -20.72 4.16
CA SER A 40 -7.34 -20.36 4.65
C SER A 40 -7.35 -20.23 6.17
N ASP A 41 -7.88 -19.10 6.65
CA ASP A 41 -8.04 -18.76 8.08
C ASP A 41 -6.72 -18.68 8.88
N LYS A 42 -5.57 -18.72 8.20
CA LYS A 42 -4.23 -18.56 8.77
C LYS A 42 -3.63 -17.23 8.36
N ARG A 43 -2.76 -16.71 9.22
CA ARG A 43 -2.11 -15.42 9.06
C ARG A 43 -0.93 -15.29 10.01
N HIS A 44 -0.13 -14.25 9.81
CA HIS A 44 0.84 -13.80 10.80
C HIS A 44 0.10 -13.18 11.99
N GLU A 45 0.65 -13.31 13.20
CA GLU A 45 0.01 -12.81 14.44
C GLU A 45 -0.25 -11.30 14.43
N SER A 46 0.60 -10.53 13.74
CA SER A 46 0.44 -9.09 13.58
C SER A 46 -0.69 -8.71 12.62
N CYS A 47 -1.19 -9.65 11.83
CA CYS A 47 -2.32 -9.44 10.94
C CYS A 47 -3.61 -9.69 11.70
N HIS A 48 -4.65 -8.91 11.42
CA HIS A 48 -5.94 -9.16 12.03
C HIS A 48 -6.60 -10.43 11.46
N ALA A 49 -7.39 -11.13 12.27
CA ALA A 49 -8.02 -12.40 11.92
C ALA A 49 -9.14 -12.30 10.88
N GLY A 50 -9.60 -11.09 10.55
CA GLY A 50 -10.85 -10.90 9.81
C GLY A 50 -12.08 -11.26 10.66
N GLY A 51 -13.25 -10.87 10.17
CA GLY A 51 -14.54 -11.41 10.60
C GLY A 51 -14.98 -12.54 9.66
N SER A 52 -16.19 -13.04 9.86
CA SER A 52 -16.82 -13.95 8.90
C SER A 52 -16.87 -13.30 7.51
N TYR A 53 -16.54 -14.06 6.47
CA TYR A 53 -16.65 -13.66 5.06
C TYR A 53 -15.61 -12.65 4.56
N GLU A 54 -14.53 -12.43 5.31
CA GLU A 54 -13.46 -11.53 4.89
C GLU A 54 -12.46 -12.18 3.93
N GLY A 55 -11.82 -11.35 3.11
CA GLY A 55 -10.57 -11.70 2.47
C GLY A 55 -9.40 -11.62 3.46
N GLY A 56 -8.23 -12.10 3.04
CA GLY A 56 -7.01 -11.95 3.82
C GLY A 56 -6.60 -10.48 3.90
N PHE A 57 -6.07 -10.07 5.06
CA PHE A 57 -5.53 -8.72 5.27
C PHE A 57 -4.00 -8.74 5.27
N HIS A 58 -3.41 -7.81 4.51
CA HIS A 58 -1.97 -7.52 4.54
C HIS A 58 -1.68 -6.02 4.45
N GLY A 59 -1.55 -5.45 3.24
CA GLY A 59 -1.30 -4.02 3.03
C GLY A 59 -2.51 -3.12 3.32
N GLY A 60 -3.70 -3.71 3.42
CA GLY A 60 -4.92 -3.02 3.79
C GLY A 60 -5.93 -3.92 4.53
N GLY A 61 -6.94 -3.28 5.11
CA GLY A 61 -8.06 -3.91 5.82
C GLY A 61 -8.96 -2.84 6.46
N PRO A 62 -9.82 -3.20 7.45
CA PRO A 62 -10.43 -2.21 8.33
C PRO A 62 -9.37 -1.42 9.11
N ALA A 63 -9.63 -0.17 9.50
CA ALA A 63 -8.62 0.69 10.13
C ALA A 63 -7.85 0.01 11.28
N GLY A 64 -6.51 0.04 11.22
CA GLY A 64 -5.63 -0.59 12.20
C GLY A 64 -5.52 -2.12 12.11
N LYS A 65 -6.09 -2.76 11.07
CA LYS A 65 -6.16 -4.22 10.92
C LYS A 65 -5.20 -4.79 9.86
N ALA A 66 -4.54 -3.94 9.10
CA ALA A 66 -3.45 -4.32 8.20
C ALA A 66 -2.21 -4.79 8.98
N CYS A 67 -1.20 -5.32 8.30
CA CYS A 67 0.05 -5.79 8.93
C CYS A 67 1.24 -5.76 8.00
N GLY A 68 2.44 -5.83 8.57
CA GLY A 68 3.69 -5.81 7.83
C GLY A 68 4.26 -4.40 7.69
N ASP A 69 5.56 -4.36 7.41
CA ASP A 69 6.31 -3.12 7.23
C ASP A 69 6.23 -2.70 5.76
N TYR A 70 5.86 -1.43 5.49
CA TYR A 70 5.75 -0.92 4.12
C TYR A 70 7.10 -0.52 3.51
N GLU A 71 8.11 -0.18 4.33
CA GLU A 71 9.44 0.19 3.86
C GLU A 71 10.33 -1.03 3.73
N TRP A 72 10.09 -2.08 4.53
CA TRP A 72 10.87 -3.33 4.49
C TRP A 72 9.97 -4.59 4.62
N PRO A 73 9.12 -4.85 3.60
CA PRO A 73 8.14 -5.92 3.65
C PRO A 73 8.78 -7.30 3.53
N VAL A 74 8.53 -8.16 4.53
CA VAL A 74 9.04 -9.54 4.57
C VAL A 74 7.99 -10.59 4.92
N LEU A 75 6.80 -10.16 5.33
CA LEU A 75 5.73 -11.07 5.74
C LEU A 75 5.02 -11.68 4.53
N VAL A 76 4.70 -12.96 4.61
CA VAL A 76 3.78 -13.57 3.65
C VAL A 76 2.35 -13.09 3.90
N GLY A 77 1.52 -13.07 2.86
CA GLY A 77 0.13 -12.64 2.92
C GLY A 77 -0.74 -13.60 3.75
N ALA A 78 -1.74 -13.05 4.44
CA ALA A 78 -2.76 -13.83 5.13
C ALA A 78 -3.66 -14.59 4.14
N GLY A 79 -4.15 -15.77 4.52
CA GLY A 79 -5.20 -16.44 3.76
C GLY A 79 -6.55 -15.76 3.97
N GLY A 80 -7.45 -15.96 3.02
CA GLY A 80 -8.85 -15.54 3.13
C GLY A 80 -9.61 -16.37 4.17
N ILE A 81 -10.76 -15.86 4.58
CA ILE A 81 -11.60 -16.53 5.56
C ILE A 81 -12.52 -17.54 4.87
N GLN A 82 -12.60 -18.72 5.45
CA GLN A 82 -13.52 -19.76 5.03
C GLN A 82 -14.97 -19.36 5.31
N TYR A 83 -15.86 -19.53 4.33
CA TYR A 83 -17.28 -19.26 4.53
C TYR A 83 -17.97 -20.44 5.26
N ALA A 84 -17.81 -21.66 4.73
CA ALA A 84 -18.35 -22.91 5.26
C ALA A 84 -17.33 -24.04 5.06
N SER A 85 -17.53 -25.20 5.70
CA SER A 85 -16.57 -26.32 5.84
C SER A 85 -15.86 -26.82 4.57
N TYR A 86 -16.33 -26.43 3.39
CA TYR A 86 -15.76 -26.82 2.09
C TYR A 86 -15.40 -25.64 1.17
N SER A 87 -15.83 -24.40 1.50
CA SER A 87 -15.53 -23.19 0.72
C SER A 87 -14.37 -22.45 1.36
N ASN A 88 -13.18 -23.02 1.19
CA ASN A 88 -11.94 -22.50 1.77
C ASN A 88 -11.61 -21.11 1.20
N GLY A 89 -11.06 -20.26 2.06
CA GLY A 89 -10.42 -19.03 1.63
C GLY A 89 -9.18 -19.32 0.79
N GLY A 90 -8.85 -18.39 -0.09
CA GLY A 90 -7.66 -18.45 -0.91
C GLY A 90 -6.41 -18.27 -0.04
N THR A 91 -5.31 -18.93 -0.41
CA THR A 91 -4.04 -18.74 0.29
C THR A 91 -3.45 -17.36 -0.01
N GLY A 92 -2.74 -16.76 0.95
CA GLY A 92 -2.07 -15.48 0.73
C GLY A 92 -0.88 -15.61 -0.22
N GLY A 93 -0.26 -14.50 -0.61
CA GLY A 93 0.95 -14.48 -1.42
C GLY A 93 2.23 -14.74 -0.60
N GLY A 94 3.30 -15.23 -1.23
CA GLY A 94 4.58 -15.45 -0.55
C GLY A 94 5.40 -14.17 -0.33
N SER A 95 6.65 -14.34 0.10
CA SER A 95 7.58 -13.24 0.38
C SER A 95 8.83 -13.36 -0.49
N LEU A 96 9.12 -12.33 -1.28
CA LEU A 96 10.23 -12.30 -2.23
C LEU A 96 11.21 -11.19 -1.87
N LEU A 97 12.49 -11.55 -1.72
CA LEU A 97 13.61 -10.61 -1.66
C LEU A 97 14.45 -10.73 -2.94
N ILE A 98 14.64 -9.62 -3.65
CA ILE A 98 15.64 -9.50 -4.72
C ILE A 98 16.76 -8.59 -4.21
N LEU A 99 17.95 -9.13 -4.05
CA LEU A 99 19.12 -8.42 -3.54
C LEU A 99 20.20 -8.34 -4.63
N CYS A 100 20.38 -7.15 -5.20
CA CYS A 100 21.30 -6.84 -6.28
C CYS A 100 21.98 -5.48 -6.05
N ASN A 101 22.69 -5.34 -4.93
CA ASN A 101 23.33 -4.09 -4.52
C ASN A 101 24.82 -4.27 -4.16
N HIS A 102 25.46 -5.36 -4.62
CA HIS A 102 26.86 -5.67 -4.27
C HIS A 102 27.87 -4.66 -4.82
N THR A 103 27.61 -4.12 -6.00
CA THR A 103 28.51 -3.20 -6.70
C THR A 103 27.74 -2.01 -7.26
N HIS A 104 28.47 -1.00 -7.73
CA HIS A 104 27.84 0.11 -8.44
C HIS A 104 27.07 -0.39 -9.67
N ASP A 105 27.59 -1.38 -10.39
CA ASP A 105 26.96 -1.86 -11.62
C ASP A 105 25.93 -2.98 -11.40
N SER A 106 25.56 -3.26 -10.15
CA SER A 106 24.55 -4.27 -9.88
C SER A 106 23.17 -3.84 -10.40
N GLU A 107 22.48 -4.76 -11.05
CA GLU A 107 21.26 -4.43 -11.80
C GLU A 107 20.13 -5.43 -11.58
N VAL A 108 18.92 -4.90 -11.56
CA VAL A 108 17.69 -5.67 -11.71
C VAL A 108 17.00 -5.18 -12.97
N VAL A 109 16.77 -6.09 -13.92
CA VAL A 109 16.02 -5.82 -15.15
C VAL A 109 14.76 -6.67 -15.12
N ILE A 110 13.60 -6.03 -15.07
CA ILE A 110 12.30 -6.71 -15.09
C ILE A 110 11.57 -6.34 -16.38
N ASP A 111 11.63 -7.23 -17.37
CA ASP A 111 10.83 -7.15 -18.59
C ASP A 111 9.66 -8.14 -18.56
N GLY A 112 9.78 -9.21 -17.76
CA GLY A 112 8.74 -10.21 -17.54
C GLY A 112 7.86 -9.92 -16.33
N THR A 113 7.39 -10.98 -15.68
CA THR A 113 6.47 -10.88 -14.54
C THR A 113 7.10 -11.41 -13.25
N VAL A 114 7.00 -10.63 -12.18
CA VAL A 114 7.31 -11.04 -10.82
C VAL A 114 6.06 -10.83 -9.97
N SER A 115 5.57 -11.89 -9.33
CA SER A 115 4.28 -11.85 -8.62
C SER A 115 4.32 -12.59 -7.30
N VAL A 116 3.83 -11.92 -6.26
CA VAL A 116 3.55 -12.46 -4.92
C VAL A 116 2.06 -12.31 -4.60
N ALA A 117 1.19 -12.50 -5.59
CA ALA A 117 -0.25 -12.31 -5.41
C ALA A 117 -0.90 -13.38 -4.51
N GLY A 118 -2.03 -13.03 -3.88
CA GLY A 118 -2.89 -13.99 -3.21
C GLY A 118 -3.66 -14.87 -4.18
N ALA A 119 -4.07 -16.06 -3.74
CA ALA A 119 -4.93 -16.96 -4.49
C ALA A 119 -6.41 -16.61 -4.28
N ALA A 120 -7.25 -16.90 -5.28
CA ALA A 120 -8.68 -16.72 -5.17
C ALA A 120 -9.31 -17.69 -4.14
N GLY A 121 -10.39 -17.23 -3.49
CA GLY A 121 -11.22 -18.09 -2.65
C GLY A 121 -11.95 -19.15 -3.47
N SER A 122 -12.17 -20.33 -2.87
CA SER A 122 -12.90 -21.40 -3.52
C SER A 122 -14.41 -21.28 -3.30
N GLN A 123 -15.20 -21.78 -4.24
CA GLN A 123 -16.64 -21.96 -4.08
C GLN A 123 -16.94 -23.41 -3.70
N ALA A 124 -17.80 -23.61 -2.71
CA ALA A 124 -18.39 -24.91 -2.43
C ALA A 124 -19.87 -24.78 -2.05
N ALA A 125 -20.70 -25.61 -2.70
CA ALA A 125 -22.15 -25.50 -2.64
C ALA A 125 -22.62 -24.06 -2.93
N SER A 126 -23.32 -23.45 -1.98
CA SER A 126 -23.87 -22.10 -2.11
C SER A 126 -22.90 -20.99 -1.72
N TYR A 127 -21.71 -21.32 -1.19
CA TYR A 127 -20.84 -20.42 -0.46
C TYR A 127 -19.49 -20.20 -1.14
N GLY A 128 -19.02 -18.95 -1.16
CA GLY A 128 -17.72 -18.57 -1.67
C GLY A 128 -16.79 -18.07 -0.56
N GLY A 129 -15.60 -18.66 -0.45
CA GLY A 129 -14.57 -18.26 0.50
C GLY A 129 -13.88 -16.94 0.11
N GLY A 130 -13.24 -16.28 1.08
CA GLY A 130 -12.54 -15.03 0.87
C GLY A 130 -11.27 -15.20 0.04
N GLY A 131 -10.87 -14.17 -0.69
CA GLY A 131 -9.59 -14.18 -1.41
C GLY A 131 -8.40 -14.04 -0.45
N GLY A 132 -7.26 -14.67 -0.75
CA GLY A 132 -6.03 -14.49 0.02
C GLY A 132 -5.39 -13.12 -0.21
N ALA A 133 -4.70 -12.57 0.78
CA ALA A 133 -4.01 -11.29 0.63
C ALA A 133 -2.77 -11.41 -0.27
N GLY A 134 -2.38 -10.32 -0.93
CA GLY A 134 -1.06 -10.21 -1.54
C GLY A 134 0.07 -10.35 -0.51
N GLY A 135 1.22 -10.82 -0.95
CA GLY A 135 2.41 -11.04 -0.12
C GLY A 135 3.33 -9.83 -0.01
N SER A 136 4.60 -10.09 0.30
CA SER A 136 5.64 -9.07 0.40
C SER A 136 6.67 -9.19 -0.73
N MET A 137 7.08 -8.06 -1.29
CA MET A 137 8.17 -8.00 -2.26
C MET A 137 9.13 -6.88 -1.89
N LEU A 138 10.38 -7.23 -1.62
CA LEU A 138 11.45 -6.30 -1.33
C LEU A 138 12.51 -6.40 -2.44
N VAL A 139 12.76 -5.29 -3.13
CA VAL A 139 13.82 -5.17 -4.13
C VAL A 139 14.86 -4.19 -3.61
N VAL A 140 16.08 -4.66 -3.40
CA VAL A 140 17.22 -3.83 -3.03
C VAL A 140 18.23 -3.91 -4.15
N ALA A 141 18.35 -2.84 -4.95
CA ALA A 141 19.16 -2.86 -6.16
C ALA A 141 19.97 -1.58 -6.33
N SER A 142 21.14 -1.68 -6.99
CA SER A 142 21.85 -0.47 -7.40
C SER A 142 21.12 0.22 -8.55
N ARG A 143 20.74 -0.55 -9.58
CA ARG A 143 20.02 -0.09 -10.76
C ARG A 143 18.77 -0.94 -10.99
N LEU A 144 17.66 -0.30 -11.32
CA LEU A 144 16.42 -0.96 -11.73
C LEU A 144 15.98 -0.43 -13.10
N SER A 145 15.63 -1.34 -14.00
CA SER A 145 15.10 -0.98 -15.32
C SER A 145 14.18 -2.07 -15.89
N GLY A 146 13.61 -1.81 -17.06
CA GLY A 146 12.72 -2.72 -17.78
C GLY A 146 11.28 -2.19 -17.85
N SER A 147 10.42 -2.96 -18.51
CA SER A 147 9.01 -2.60 -18.77
C SER A 147 8.00 -3.66 -18.28
N GLY A 148 8.46 -4.60 -17.45
CA GLY A 148 7.67 -5.72 -16.96
C GLY A 148 6.72 -5.37 -15.82
N THR A 149 6.26 -6.39 -15.10
CA THR A 149 5.30 -6.23 -13.99
C THR A 149 5.86 -6.78 -12.69
N LEU A 150 5.74 -5.98 -11.63
CA LEU A 150 5.87 -6.38 -10.24
C LEU A 150 4.48 -6.31 -9.58
N SER A 151 3.95 -7.43 -9.06
CA SER A 151 2.61 -7.47 -8.46
C SER A 151 2.61 -8.14 -7.09
N ALA A 152 1.85 -7.55 -6.17
CA ALA A 152 1.48 -8.11 -4.88
C ALA A 152 -0.03 -8.00 -4.69
N ASP A 153 -0.82 -8.34 -5.71
CA ASP A 153 -2.27 -8.16 -5.64
C ASP A 153 -2.95 -9.21 -4.75
N GLY A 154 -4.10 -8.87 -4.19
CA GLY A 154 -4.96 -9.82 -3.52
C GLY A 154 -5.58 -10.84 -4.48
N GLY A 155 -5.97 -11.98 -3.93
CA GLY A 155 -6.76 -12.98 -4.63
C GLY A 155 -8.24 -12.60 -4.71
N GLY A 156 -8.91 -12.99 -5.79
CA GLY A 156 -10.34 -12.71 -5.95
C GLY A 156 -11.22 -13.44 -4.94
N SER A 157 -12.44 -12.96 -4.72
CA SER A 157 -13.39 -13.68 -3.88
C SER A 157 -13.97 -14.91 -4.59
N GLY A 158 -14.23 -15.96 -3.81
CA GLY A 158 -15.07 -17.07 -4.28
C GLY A 158 -16.51 -16.59 -4.48
N ALA A 159 -17.13 -16.96 -5.58
CA ALA A 159 -18.52 -16.59 -5.85
C ALA A 159 -19.49 -17.48 -5.06
N GLY A 160 -20.30 -16.86 -4.18
CA GLY A 160 -21.47 -17.53 -3.63
C GLY A 160 -22.64 -17.51 -4.62
N THR A 161 -23.71 -18.25 -4.29
CA THR A 161 -24.98 -18.20 -5.06
C THR A 161 -25.77 -16.92 -4.84
N THR A 162 -25.50 -16.22 -3.73
CA THR A 162 -26.07 -14.91 -3.40
C THR A 162 -25.00 -13.97 -2.86
N SER A 163 -25.30 -12.66 -2.80
CA SER A 163 -24.40 -11.66 -2.22
C SER A 163 -24.12 -11.90 -0.73
N GLY A 164 -25.08 -12.49 0.00
CA GLY A 164 -24.91 -12.89 1.40
C GLY A 164 -23.94 -14.05 1.57
N TYR A 165 -23.82 -14.91 0.56
CA TYR A 165 -22.97 -16.11 0.57
C TYR A 165 -21.62 -15.93 -0.14
N THR A 166 -21.28 -14.69 -0.46
CA THR A 166 -20.04 -14.30 -1.14
C THR A 166 -19.13 -13.58 -0.14
N SER A 167 -17.85 -13.93 -0.12
CA SER A 167 -16.86 -13.27 0.74
C SER A 167 -16.19 -12.08 0.05
N TYR A 168 -15.42 -11.30 0.80
CA TYR A 168 -14.56 -10.24 0.27
C TYR A 168 -13.34 -10.81 -0.48
N SER A 169 -12.87 -10.07 -1.49
CA SER A 169 -11.56 -10.34 -2.09
C SER A 169 -10.44 -10.00 -1.10
N GLY A 170 -9.27 -10.59 -1.31
CA GLY A 170 -8.10 -10.31 -0.48
C GLY A 170 -7.56 -8.90 -0.71
N SER A 171 -6.95 -8.30 0.31
CA SER A 171 -6.29 -7.01 0.15
C SER A 171 -4.96 -7.12 -0.59
N GLY A 172 -4.49 -6.00 -1.12
CA GLY A 172 -3.15 -5.92 -1.69
C GLY A 172 -2.05 -6.15 -0.66
N GLY A 173 -0.89 -6.55 -1.17
CA GLY A 173 0.31 -6.84 -0.40
C GLY A 173 1.18 -5.60 -0.15
N ARG A 174 2.49 -5.82 0.03
CA ARG A 174 3.46 -4.73 0.20
C ARG A 174 4.62 -4.91 -0.76
N ILE A 175 4.94 -3.86 -1.51
CA ILE A 175 6.12 -3.81 -2.37
C ILE A 175 7.01 -2.66 -1.89
N ALA A 176 8.30 -2.89 -1.69
CA ALA A 176 9.28 -1.85 -1.45
C ALA A 176 10.47 -1.99 -2.38
N LEU A 177 10.89 -0.87 -2.98
CA LEU A 177 12.02 -0.78 -3.87
C LEU A 177 13.04 0.21 -3.30
N HIS A 178 14.23 -0.28 -2.98
CA HIS A 178 15.37 0.49 -2.50
C HIS A 178 16.42 0.54 -3.61
N ILE A 179 16.42 1.64 -4.37
CA ILE A 179 17.19 1.78 -5.60
C ILE A 179 18.28 2.83 -5.41
N THR A 180 19.56 2.43 -5.51
CA THR A 180 20.64 3.30 -5.04
C THR A 180 21.13 4.33 -6.06
N GLN A 181 21.00 4.07 -7.36
CA GLN A 181 21.60 4.92 -8.41
C GLN A 181 20.65 5.42 -9.48
N THR A 182 19.73 4.56 -9.93
CA THR A 182 18.73 4.96 -10.93
C THR A 182 17.51 5.54 -10.24
N ARG A 183 16.82 6.47 -10.90
CA ARG A 183 15.51 6.95 -10.44
C ARG A 183 14.41 6.00 -10.88
N ARG A 184 13.25 6.04 -10.22
CA ARG A 184 12.01 5.33 -10.65
C ARG A 184 11.75 5.37 -12.15
N ALA A 185 11.96 6.52 -12.81
CA ALA A 185 11.72 6.70 -14.25
C ALA A 185 12.55 5.78 -15.17
N ALA A 186 13.60 5.14 -14.66
CA ALA A 186 14.35 4.12 -15.40
C ALA A 186 13.59 2.79 -15.54
N PHE A 187 12.57 2.56 -14.69
CA PHE A 187 11.63 1.45 -14.81
C PHE A 187 10.32 1.97 -15.44
N ALA A 188 10.04 1.52 -16.66
CA ALA A 188 8.84 1.88 -17.42
C ALA A 188 7.71 0.86 -17.25
N GLY A 189 7.88 -0.10 -16.36
CA GLY A 189 6.92 -1.17 -16.10
C GLY A 189 5.85 -0.80 -15.08
N THR A 190 5.05 -1.80 -14.70
CA THR A 190 3.97 -1.64 -13.71
C THR A 190 4.39 -2.20 -12.35
N VAL A 191 4.15 -1.44 -11.29
CA VAL A 191 4.26 -1.92 -9.91
C VAL A 191 2.91 -1.73 -9.23
N ARG A 192 2.30 -2.81 -8.74
CA ARG A 192 0.95 -2.76 -8.16
C ARG A 192 0.77 -3.71 -6.97
N ALA A 193 -0.05 -3.27 -6.03
CA ALA A 193 -0.50 -4.06 -4.90
C ALA A 193 -2.01 -3.81 -4.69
N ARG A 194 -2.84 -4.22 -5.65
CA ARG A 194 -4.29 -3.97 -5.60
C ARG A 194 -5.01 -5.04 -4.81
N ALA A 195 -6.26 -4.79 -4.47
CA ALA A 195 -7.15 -5.83 -4.01
C ALA A 195 -7.42 -6.87 -5.11
N GLY A 196 -7.87 -8.05 -4.69
CA GLY A 196 -8.37 -9.04 -5.62
C GLY A 196 -9.68 -8.64 -6.26
N GLN A 197 -10.01 -9.27 -7.38
CA GLN A 197 -11.26 -9.01 -8.09
C GLN A 197 -12.47 -9.48 -7.27
N PRO A 198 -13.56 -8.70 -7.19
CA PRO A 198 -14.80 -9.15 -6.59
C PRO A 198 -15.48 -10.18 -7.48
N SER A 199 -16.34 -10.99 -6.86
CA SER A 199 -17.32 -11.78 -7.61
C SER A 199 -18.39 -10.88 -8.24
N PRO A 200 -18.85 -11.17 -9.47
CA PRO A 200 -20.00 -10.49 -10.09
C PRO A 200 -21.28 -10.54 -9.25
N VAL A 201 -21.41 -11.54 -8.37
CA VAL A 201 -22.57 -11.72 -7.48
C VAL A 201 -22.58 -10.68 -6.34
N SER A 202 -21.41 -10.15 -5.98
CA SER A 202 -21.27 -9.13 -4.93
C SER A 202 -20.12 -8.16 -5.27
N PRO A 203 -20.34 -7.24 -6.23
CA PRO A 203 -19.29 -6.37 -6.75
C PRO A 203 -18.75 -5.38 -5.71
N MET A 204 -19.47 -5.20 -4.58
CA MET A 204 -19.06 -4.32 -3.49
C MET A 204 -18.19 -5.03 -2.44
N ARG A 205 -18.02 -6.35 -2.53
CA ARG A 205 -17.18 -7.11 -1.59
C ARG A 205 -15.73 -7.17 -2.07
N ILE A 206 -15.11 -5.99 -2.11
CA ILE A 206 -13.73 -5.79 -2.56
C ILE A 206 -12.85 -5.47 -1.33
N GLY A 207 -11.68 -6.08 -1.26
CA GLY A 207 -10.64 -5.67 -0.33
C GLY A 207 -10.05 -4.29 -0.67
N PRO A 208 -9.29 -3.69 0.25
CA PRO A 208 -8.52 -2.47 -0.03
C PRO A 208 -7.18 -2.76 -0.73
N PRO A 209 -6.55 -1.76 -1.37
CA PRO A 209 -5.20 -1.90 -1.88
C PRO A 209 -4.18 -2.04 -0.75
N GLY A 210 -3.00 -2.49 -1.14
CA GLY A 210 -1.79 -2.47 -0.35
C GLY A 210 -0.92 -1.25 -0.65
N THR A 211 0.39 -1.39 -0.48
CA THR A 211 1.36 -0.28 -0.58
C THR A 211 2.49 -0.58 -1.55
N VAL A 212 2.91 0.41 -2.34
CA VAL A 212 4.15 0.41 -3.10
C VAL A 212 5.05 1.55 -2.62
N PHE A 213 6.20 1.22 -2.03
CA PHE A 213 7.18 2.16 -1.50
C PHE A 213 8.42 2.23 -2.40
N TRP A 214 8.89 3.44 -2.67
CA TRP A 214 10.11 3.72 -3.41
C TRP A 214 11.05 4.54 -2.55
N CYS A 215 12.26 4.02 -2.35
CA CYS A 215 13.38 4.68 -1.72
C CYS A 215 14.46 4.87 -2.79
N ASP A 216 14.48 6.05 -3.41
CA ASP A 216 15.56 6.41 -4.35
C ASP A 216 16.71 7.02 -3.55
N LEU A 217 17.95 6.52 -3.75
CA LEU A 217 19.17 7.02 -3.07
C LEU A 217 20.12 7.76 -4.02
N ALA A 218 19.66 8.09 -5.23
CA ALA A 218 20.50 8.66 -6.29
C ALA A 218 21.02 10.06 -5.93
N GLY A 219 22.35 10.23 -5.90
CA GLY A 219 23.04 11.52 -5.79
C GLY A 219 23.82 11.73 -4.49
N SER A 220 23.27 11.29 -3.36
CA SER A 220 23.92 11.20 -2.05
C SER A 220 22.88 10.63 -1.08
N ARG A 221 23.24 9.64 -0.25
CA ARG A 221 22.40 9.21 0.87
C ARG A 221 22.05 10.44 1.70
N ALA A 222 20.77 10.65 2.00
CA ALA A 222 20.42 11.56 3.08
C ALA A 222 20.96 10.99 4.38
N ASP A 223 21.34 11.85 5.33
CA ASP A 223 21.65 11.40 6.68
C ASP A 223 20.45 10.59 7.19
N ALA A 224 20.71 9.34 7.56
CA ALA A 224 19.64 8.46 8.00
C ALA A 224 19.07 9.00 9.31
N ASP A 225 17.83 9.51 9.29
CA ASP A 225 17.05 9.73 10.51
C ASP A 225 16.53 8.34 10.95
N PRO A 226 16.97 7.79 12.09
CA PRO A 226 16.55 6.47 12.54
C PRO A 226 15.03 6.35 12.75
N GLU A 227 14.32 7.47 12.90
CA GLU A 227 12.87 7.50 13.10
C GLU A 227 12.10 7.60 11.78
N THR A 228 12.48 8.52 10.89
CA THR A 228 11.67 8.89 9.71
C THR A 228 12.30 8.48 8.38
N ASN A 229 13.61 8.25 8.33
CA ASN A 229 14.36 7.92 7.12
C ASN A 229 15.49 6.91 7.41
N ARG A 230 15.17 5.81 8.08
CA ARG A 230 16.16 4.80 8.52
C ARG A 230 17.00 4.19 7.39
N HIS A 231 16.51 4.28 6.16
CA HIS A 231 17.16 3.73 4.97
C HIS A 231 18.01 4.76 4.21
N GLY A 232 18.00 6.03 4.65
CA GLY A 232 18.78 7.12 4.06
C GLY A 232 18.31 7.55 2.68
N CYS A 233 17.03 7.31 2.36
CA CYS A 233 16.40 7.63 1.08
C CYS A 233 16.61 9.11 0.74
N ALA A 234 17.04 9.42 -0.47
CA ALA A 234 17.05 10.79 -0.97
C ALA A 234 15.62 11.26 -1.28
N THR A 235 14.77 10.37 -1.80
CA THR A 235 13.33 10.59 -1.88
C THR A 235 12.55 9.33 -1.51
N ARG A 236 11.54 9.49 -0.67
CA ARG A 236 10.60 8.48 -0.23
C ARG A 236 9.26 8.73 -0.92
N ARG A 237 8.85 7.82 -1.79
CA ARG A 237 7.56 7.87 -2.47
C ARG A 237 6.72 6.68 -2.06
N LEU A 238 5.48 6.92 -1.69
CA LEU A 238 4.50 5.89 -1.39
C LEU A 238 3.32 5.99 -2.35
N GLU A 239 2.88 4.85 -2.84
CA GLU A 239 1.71 4.72 -3.69
C GLU A 239 0.72 3.75 -3.04
N VAL A 240 -0.54 4.16 -2.96
CA VAL A 240 -1.67 3.37 -2.50
C VAL A 240 -2.78 3.53 -3.53
N ASP A 241 -2.84 2.59 -4.46
CA ASP A 241 -3.74 2.64 -5.61
C ASP A 241 -4.43 1.28 -5.80
N ASN A 242 -5.74 1.30 -5.97
CA ASN A 242 -6.54 0.11 -6.26
C ASN A 242 -6.96 0.02 -7.73
N GLY A 243 -6.46 0.93 -8.59
CA GLY A 243 -6.94 1.11 -9.94
C GLY A 243 -8.41 1.52 -9.94
N ASP A 244 -9.20 0.90 -10.81
CA ASP A 244 -10.64 1.19 -10.92
C ASP A 244 -11.50 0.50 -9.85
N LEU A 245 -10.87 -0.21 -8.90
CA LEU A 245 -11.58 -0.92 -7.84
C LEU A 245 -11.96 0.02 -6.70
N VAL A 246 -13.26 0.26 -6.53
CA VAL A 246 -13.79 1.09 -5.44
C VAL A 246 -13.71 0.33 -4.12
N THR A 247 -13.00 0.91 -3.15
CA THR A 247 -12.86 0.33 -1.81
C THR A 247 -14.09 0.66 -0.96
N PRO A 248 -14.71 -0.31 -0.28
CA PRO A 248 -15.86 -0.05 0.60
C PRO A 248 -15.52 0.89 1.76
N SER A 249 -16.52 1.67 2.20
CA SER A 249 -16.37 2.53 3.37
C SER A 249 -15.95 1.73 4.62
N GLY A 250 -14.90 2.18 5.30
CA GLY A 250 -14.36 1.52 6.50
C GLY A 250 -13.21 0.55 6.21
N TYR A 251 -12.90 0.28 4.95
CA TYR A 251 -11.67 -0.39 4.53
C TYR A 251 -10.68 0.63 3.99
N HIS A 252 -9.42 0.45 4.36
CA HIS A 252 -8.37 1.39 4.04
C HIS A 252 -7.15 0.65 3.51
N GLY A 253 -6.45 1.25 2.54
CA GLY A 253 -5.03 0.97 2.36
C GLY A 253 -4.27 1.56 3.55
N GLN A 254 -3.30 0.84 4.11
CA GLN A 254 -2.74 1.23 5.41
C GLN A 254 -1.23 1.11 5.53
N ILE A 255 -0.69 2.09 6.23
CA ILE A 255 0.64 1.98 6.81
C ILE A 255 0.52 1.69 8.29
N LEU A 256 1.30 0.71 8.74
CA LEU A 256 1.62 0.55 10.13
C LEU A 256 3.02 1.10 10.35
N ALA A 257 3.14 2.08 11.24
CA ALA A 257 4.43 2.53 11.72
C ALA A 257 4.94 1.46 12.72
N THR A 258 5.49 0.37 12.18
CA THR A 258 5.91 -0.82 12.95
C THR A 258 7.25 -0.67 13.65
N ALA A 259 7.99 0.41 13.42
CA ALA A 259 9.27 0.65 14.09
C ALA A 259 9.03 1.10 15.54
N PRO A 260 9.58 0.39 16.56
CA PRO A 260 9.48 0.79 17.96
C PRO A 260 9.98 2.22 18.16
N GLY A 261 9.19 3.05 18.84
CA GLY A 261 9.54 4.44 19.11
C GLY A 261 9.36 5.41 17.95
N ARG A 262 8.86 4.97 16.78
CA ARG A 262 8.45 5.89 15.72
C ARG A 262 7.27 6.70 16.22
N THR A 263 7.42 8.02 16.24
CA THR A 263 6.35 8.99 16.53
C THR A 263 6.03 9.84 15.30
N ARG A 264 6.96 9.86 14.33
CA ARG A 264 6.87 10.63 13.10
C ARG A 264 6.74 9.75 11.86
N PHE A 265 5.76 10.11 11.02
CA PHE A 265 5.61 9.56 9.67
C PHE A 265 5.96 10.62 8.65
N GLU A 266 6.93 10.33 7.79
CA GLU A 266 7.36 11.26 6.76
C GLU A 266 7.46 10.55 5.42
N ILE A 267 6.89 11.20 4.41
CA ILE A 267 6.95 10.78 3.02
C ILE A 267 7.12 12.03 2.16
N ASP A 268 8.00 11.95 1.17
CA ASP A 268 8.30 13.09 0.29
C ASP A 268 7.30 13.16 -0.87
N GLN A 269 6.71 12.01 -1.24
CA GLN A 269 5.65 11.94 -2.24
C GLN A 269 4.62 10.87 -1.85
N LEU A 270 3.37 11.27 -1.67
CA LEU A 270 2.26 10.34 -1.48
C LEU A 270 1.35 10.37 -2.70
N HIS A 271 1.07 9.20 -3.26
CA HIS A 271 0.12 9.02 -4.35
C HIS A 271 -1.02 8.14 -3.84
N LEU A 272 -2.23 8.69 -3.85
CA LEU A 272 -3.45 7.96 -3.52
C LEU A 272 -4.25 7.80 -4.82
N GLY A 273 -4.59 6.55 -5.15
CA GLY A 273 -5.51 6.25 -6.24
C GLY A 273 -6.88 6.86 -5.99
N GLN A 274 -7.69 6.90 -7.04
CA GLN A 274 -9.02 7.51 -6.97
C GLN A 274 -9.94 6.71 -6.04
N GLY A 275 -10.67 7.41 -5.18
CA GLY A 275 -11.65 6.85 -4.25
C GLY A 275 -11.06 5.99 -3.14
N ILE A 276 -9.76 6.11 -2.81
CA ILE A 276 -9.10 5.23 -1.85
C ILE A 276 -9.14 5.81 -0.43
N PRO A 277 -9.86 5.18 0.52
CA PRO A 277 -9.68 5.48 1.92
C PRO A 277 -8.27 5.02 2.35
N PHE A 278 -7.50 5.92 2.94
CA PHE A 278 -6.15 5.63 3.42
C PHE A 278 -6.10 5.83 4.94
N SER A 279 -5.41 4.96 5.67
CA SER A 279 -5.22 5.12 7.12
C SER A 279 -3.78 4.95 7.55
N LEU A 280 -3.35 5.79 8.48
CA LEU A 280 -2.12 5.64 9.23
C LEU A 280 -2.49 5.09 10.61
N SER A 281 -2.00 3.91 10.98
CA SER A 281 -2.26 3.36 12.31
C SER A 281 -1.69 4.28 13.40
N PRO A 282 -2.44 4.55 14.50
CA PRO A 282 -2.03 5.51 15.50
C PRO A 282 -0.75 5.06 16.22
N LEU A 283 0.21 5.99 16.29
CA LEU A 283 1.39 5.91 17.14
C LEU A 283 1.00 6.45 18.53
N GLY A 284 1.62 5.94 19.60
CA GLY A 284 1.34 6.37 20.99
C GLY A 284 1.53 7.89 21.23
N SER A 285 2.30 8.54 20.37
CA SER A 285 2.33 9.97 20.10
C SER A 285 2.59 10.15 18.59
N PHE A 286 1.82 11.00 17.90
CA PHE A 286 1.81 11.09 16.43
C PHE A 286 2.12 12.50 15.93
N HIS A 287 3.20 12.65 15.16
CA HIS A 287 3.63 13.85 14.45
C HIS A 287 3.93 13.48 12.99
N ALA A 288 2.93 13.34 12.11
CA ALA A 288 3.20 13.06 10.70
C ALA A 288 3.84 14.27 10.03
N THR A 289 5.10 14.25 9.57
CA THR A 289 5.72 15.36 8.85
C THR A 289 5.85 15.10 7.34
N GLY A 290 4.90 15.56 6.52
CA GLY A 290 4.87 15.26 5.07
C GLY A 290 5.31 16.46 4.22
N HIS A 291 6.41 16.35 3.49
CA HIS A 291 6.74 17.31 2.43
C HIS A 291 5.89 16.99 1.21
N LEU A 292 4.76 17.67 1.05
CA LEU A 292 3.93 17.53 -0.14
C LEU A 292 4.51 18.38 -1.29
N LEU A 293 5.49 17.85 -2.04
CA LEU A 293 5.81 18.36 -3.37
C LEU A 293 4.90 17.69 -4.39
N SER A 294 3.61 17.94 -4.29
CA SER A 294 2.65 17.49 -5.28
C SER A 294 2.54 18.56 -6.38
N HIS A 295 3.05 18.25 -7.56
CA HIS A 295 2.26 18.57 -8.75
C HIS A 295 1.02 17.67 -8.70
N VAL A 296 -0.02 18.07 -7.96
CA VAL A 296 -1.36 17.50 -8.13
C VAL A 296 -1.86 18.08 -9.44
N GLN A 297 -1.92 17.28 -10.51
CA GLN A 297 -2.77 17.67 -11.62
C GLN A 297 -4.23 17.55 -11.16
N PRO A 298 -5.18 18.33 -11.72
CA PRO A 298 -6.58 18.42 -11.25
C PRO A 298 -7.38 17.11 -11.11
N ASN A 299 -6.79 15.95 -11.40
CA ASN A 299 -7.43 14.63 -11.41
C ASN A 299 -6.71 13.59 -10.49
N ASP A 300 -5.73 13.98 -9.65
CA ASP A 300 -4.79 13.03 -9.01
C ASP A 300 -5.02 12.71 -7.52
N VAL A 301 -6.18 13.00 -6.93
CA VAL A 301 -6.46 12.62 -5.53
C VAL A 301 -7.94 12.33 -5.24
N ASP A 302 -8.70 11.48 -5.94
CA ASP A 302 -10.08 11.24 -5.49
C ASP A 302 -10.12 10.54 -4.11
N GLY A 303 -10.87 11.08 -3.16
CA GLY A 303 -11.57 10.30 -2.11
C GLY A 303 -10.84 9.80 -0.86
N GLY A 304 -9.63 10.28 -0.52
CA GLY A 304 -8.88 9.80 0.66
C GLY A 304 -8.29 10.87 1.57
N GLY A 305 -8.51 10.79 2.89
CA GLY A 305 -7.99 11.76 3.85
C GLY A 305 -6.51 11.62 4.17
N LEU A 306 -5.80 12.75 4.18
CA LEU A 306 -4.36 12.85 4.40
C LEU A 306 -4.04 13.71 5.63
N THR A 307 -3.20 13.19 6.53
CA THR A 307 -2.66 13.91 7.70
C THR A 307 -1.15 14.15 7.50
N THR A 308 -0.71 15.40 7.31
CA THR A 308 0.72 15.80 7.23
C THR A 308 1.01 17.07 8.04
N GLN A 309 2.24 17.21 8.55
CA GLN A 309 2.82 18.32 9.31
C GLN A 309 4.09 18.91 8.62
N THR A 310 4.39 20.21 8.53
CA THR A 310 5.78 20.69 8.25
C THR A 310 6.06 22.11 8.77
N ARG A 311 7.35 22.47 8.91
CA ARG A 311 7.83 23.86 9.12
C ARG A 311 8.89 24.23 8.06
N SER A 312 8.65 25.37 7.38
CA SER A 312 9.47 26.26 6.51
C SER A 312 10.60 25.68 5.63
N THR A 313 10.69 25.99 4.31
CA THR A 313 10.64 27.33 3.69
C THR A 313 10.16 27.32 2.21
N VAL A 314 9.34 28.33 1.86
CA VAL A 314 8.95 28.88 0.52
C VAL A 314 7.91 28.16 -0.38
N MET A 315 6.66 28.64 -0.22
CA MET A 315 5.68 29.16 -1.21
C MET A 315 5.16 28.26 -2.36
N ARG A 316 4.27 27.31 -2.04
CA ARG A 316 3.02 27.08 -2.80
C ARG A 316 1.87 26.71 -1.84
N PRO A 317 0.62 27.11 -2.11
CA PRO A 317 -0.54 26.65 -1.34
C PRO A 317 -0.67 25.11 -1.41
N LEU A 318 -1.06 24.47 -0.30
CA LEU A 318 -1.55 23.09 -0.33
C LEU A 318 -2.93 23.12 -1.00
N GLU A 319 -3.07 22.46 -2.15
CA GLU A 319 -4.36 22.36 -2.85
C GLU A 319 -4.99 20.98 -2.62
N VAL A 320 -6.22 20.99 -2.14
CA VAL A 320 -7.06 19.85 -1.80
C VAL A 320 -8.26 19.88 -2.75
N SER A 321 -8.10 19.34 -3.95
CA SER A 321 -9.06 19.54 -5.04
C SER A 321 -9.92 18.31 -5.38
N VAL A 322 -9.64 17.18 -4.75
CA VAL A 322 -10.14 15.86 -5.17
C VAL A 322 -10.32 14.89 -3.97
N ALA A 323 -9.56 15.08 -2.87
CA ALA A 323 -9.57 14.19 -1.70
C ALA A 323 -10.05 14.91 -0.45
N SER A 324 -10.94 14.27 0.30
CA SER A 324 -11.41 14.82 1.57
C SER A 324 -10.46 14.48 2.73
N ILE A 325 -9.84 15.49 3.33
CA ILE A 325 -9.02 15.32 4.55
C ILE A 325 -9.94 15.20 5.77
N ARG A 326 -9.76 14.13 6.56
CA ARG A 326 -10.38 14.00 7.89
C ARG A 326 -9.31 13.84 8.96
N VAL A 327 -9.26 14.77 9.91
CA VAL A 327 -8.44 14.68 11.12
C VAL A 327 -9.36 14.21 12.25
N HIS A 328 -9.19 12.97 12.71
CA HIS A 328 -10.02 12.43 13.81
C HIS A 328 -9.65 13.05 15.17
N GLU A 329 -10.49 12.86 16.17
CA GLU A 329 -10.22 13.24 17.57
C GLU A 329 -8.86 12.69 18.02
N HIS A 330 -8.05 13.52 18.68
CA HIS A 330 -6.62 13.28 19.00
C HIS A 330 -5.63 13.19 17.81
N GLY A 331 -6.11 13.31 16.57
CA GLY A 331 -5.27 13.46 15.39
C GLY A 331 -4.71 14.88 15.28
N ARG A 332 -3.50 15.02 14.73
CA ARG A 332 -2.85 16.32 14.53
C ARG A 332 -2.28 16.44 13.12
N VAL A 333 -2.57 17.54 12.43
CA VAL A 333 -2.09 17.86 11.06
C VAL A 333 -1.40 19.23 11.04
N VAL A 334 -0.23 19.41 10.40
CA VAL A 334 0.40 20.73 10.14
C VAL A 334 0.44 20.98 8.64
N VAL A 335 -0.44 21.85 8.21
CA VAL A 335 -0.54 22.21 6.81
C VAL A 335 0.36 23.40 6.52
N PRO A 336 0.71 23.66 5.25
CA PRO A 336 1.34 24.91 4.86
C PRO A 336 0.48 26.11 5.30
N PRO A 337 1.08 27.32 5.41
CA PRO A 337 0.36 28.54 5.74
C PRO A 337 -0.90 28.79 4.92
N THR A 338 -0.95 28.32 3.68
CA THR A 338 -2.14 28.44 2.83
C THR A 338 -2.61 27.07 2.38
N VAL A 339 -3.88 26.78 2.63
CA VAL A 339 -4.60 25.61 2.13
C VAL A 339 -5.76 26.08 1.26
N VAL A 340 -5.91 25.49 0.08
CA VAL A 340 -7.03 25.71 -0.84
C VAL A 340 -7.79 24.41 -0.96
N VAL A 341 -9.10 24.41 -0.72
CA VAL A 341 -9.97 23.24 -0.90
C VAL A 341 -10.91 23.51 -2.08
N ARG A 342 -10.94 22.63 -3.09
CA ARG A 342 -11.83 22.74 -4.26
C ARG A 342 -12.61 21.44 -4.45
N GLY A 343 -13.94 21.46 -4.51
CA GLY A 343 -14.74 20.24 -4.75
C GLY A 343 -14.54 19.09 -3.75
N ALA A 344 -13.87 19.32 -2.62
CA ALA A 344 -13.48 18.31 -1.63
C ALA A 344 -13.84 18.77 -0.21
N SER A 345 -13.64 17.91 0.80
CA SER A 345 -13.92 18.28 2.19
C SER A 345 -12.73 18.24 3.14
N LEU A 346 -12.68 19.18 4.08
CA LEU A 346 -11.74 19.20 5.19
C LEU A 346 -12.53 19.07 6.49
N THR A 347 -12.54 17.89 7.10
CA THR A 347 -13.16 17.64 8.41
C THR A 347 -12.09 17.56 9.48
N VAL A 348 -12.24 18.33 10.56
CA VAL A 348 -11.29 18.37 11.68
C VAL A 348 -12.04 18.15 12.98
N ASP A 349 -11.81 16.99 13.57
CA ASP A 349 -12.21 16.62 14.93
C ASP A 349 -11.03 16.67 15.92
N GLY A 350 -9.79 16.73 15.40
CA GLY A 350 -8.53 16.89 16.15
C GLY A 350 -7.89 18.28 15.99
N GLU A 351 -6.57 18.37 15.82
CA GLU A 351 -5.83 19.65 15.80
C GLU A 351 -5.20 19.92 14.42
N VAL A 352 -5.35 21.16 13.93
CA VAL A 352 -4.65 21.68 12.73
C VAL A 352 -3.70 22.78 13.16
N VAL A 353 -2.44 22.69 12.73
CA VAL A 353 -1.40 23.68 13.05
C VAL A 353 -0.79 24.26 11.78
N GLY A 354 -0.35 25.52 11.85
CA GLY A 354 0.37 26.17 10.75
C GLY A 354 -0.53 26.68 9.62
N LEU A 355 -1.84 26.44 9.67
CA LEU A 355 -2.83 27.01 8.77
C LEU A 355 -3.02 28.51 9.06
N HIS A 356 -2.58 29.37 8.15
CA HIS A 356 -2.80 30.82 8.25
C HIS A 356 -3.98 31.28 7.37
N SER A 357 -4.20 30.59 6.25
CA SER A 357 -5.23 30.91 5.26
C SER A 357 -5.85 29.62 4.72
N LEU A 358 -7.17 29.53 4.84
CA LEU A 358 -7.98 28.47 4.24
C LEU A 358 -8.89 29.09 3.18
N LEU A 359 -8.77 28.62 1.94
CA LEU A 359 -9.57 29.10 0.82
C LEU A 359 -10.49 27.97 0.35
N LEU A 360 -11.81 28.20 0.40
CA LEU A 360 -12.81 27.25 -0.06
C LEU A 360 -13.33 27.70 -1.43
N ASP A 361 -13.14 26.87 -2.45
CA ASP A 361 -13.72 27.06 -3.78
C ASP A 361 -15.09 26.36 -3.92
N ARG A 362 -15.76 26.52 -5.06
CA ARG A 362 -17.08 25.90 -5.31
C ARG A 362 -17.07 24.40 -5.07
N GLY A 363 -18.11 23.91 -4.39
CA GLY A 363 -18.30 22.49 -4.08
C GLY A 363 -17.51 21.98 -2.87
N SER A 364 -16.73 22.84 -2.21
CA SER A 364 -15.96 22.45 -1.03
C SER A 364 -16.75 22.52 0.26
N VAL A 365 -16.44 21.64 1.22
CA VAL A 365 -17.04 21.64 2.56
C VAL A 365 -15.95 21.54 3.63
N THR A 366 -15.89 22.50 4.56
CA THR A 366 -15.05 22.38 5.75
C THR A 366 -15.91 22.20 6.99
N THR A 367 -15.55 21.25 7.85
CA THR A 367 -16.21 21.01 9.14
C THR A 367 -15.16 21.05 10.24
N LEU A 368 -15.35 21.94 11.21
CA LEU A 368 -14.53 22.02 12.42
C LEU A 368 -15.42 21.65 13.61
N SER A 369 -15.05 20.62 14.37
CA SER A 369 -15.85 20.18 15.53
C SER A 369 -15.51 21.01 16.78
N ARG A 370 -16.27 20.85 17.87
CA ARG A 370 -16.05 21.58 19.14
C ARG A 370 -14.70 21.25 19.79
N THR A 371 -14.10 20.10 19.48
CA THR A 371 -12.77 19.69 19.94
C THR A 371 -11.65 20.17 19.00
N ALA A 372 -12.00 20.81 17.89
CA ALA A 372 -11.02 21.31 16.94
C ALA A 372 -10.26 22.52 17.51
N ALA A 373 -8.94 22.41 17.52
CA ALA A 373 -8.04 23.51 17.83
C ALA A 373 -7.32 23.97 16.56
N CYS A 374 -7.36 25.28 16.29
CA CYS A 374 -6.55 25.94 15.27
C CYS A 374 -5.45 26.74 15.96
N GLY A 375 -4.20 26.32 15.76
CA GLY A 375 -3.01 26.89 16.41
C GLY A 375 -1.95 27.39 15.44
#